data_AF-A0A1G0YZH3-F1
#
_entry.id   AF-A0A1G0YZH3-F1
#
_cell.length_a   1.000
_cell.length_b   1.000
_cell.length_c   1.000
_cell.angle_alpha   90.00
_cell.angle_beta   90.00
_cell.angle_gamma   90.00
#
_symmetry.space_group_name_H-M   'P 1'
#
loop_
_entity.id
_entity.type
_entity.pdbx_description
1 polymer ?
#
loop_
_entity_poly.entity_id
_entity_poly.type
_entity_poly.pdbx_seq_one_letter_code
_entity_poly.pdbx_strand_id
1 'polypeptide(L)'
;MMKRILIAISALMLIAGCMSQGKSKELDEIKAALEKQNADIAALRTNINELNKSFSLENTEMQKDRLVDAALLLVRNGPENTSSQAVQILGYLGGEKAEAALIDIVNNGPQNRCYSAMDALSNMQSKKLRDIVIKRLESCDSQRINSMMNILQNRDRNILLKEDLPLIEKALSSIDDNDYNNNRYVRNCLIGLICKFNQAKGVELVCKGIMTASEPYRKRELIYQVADRRTLSIASWEKIIKTIGDPEYNTEPCQAVLERIRNNADWRMTDLILPWAEFASSNDNFRQSYINALGNLKDPKAAGTMLALYKLASKTSPGNRYEHYFNNYPGIKKDGSNYVLVDDETMKKLMEQRAKRIEYLNKNDKE
;
A
#
# COMPACT_ATOMS: atom_id res chain seq x y z
N MET A 1 21.45 -3.57 -24.43
CA MET A 1 19.98 -3.71 -24.56
C MET A 1 19.45 -3.21 -25.91
N MET A 2 19.81 -1.99 -26.33
CA MET A 2 19.42 -1.39 -27.63
C MET A 2 19.72 -2.28 -28.87
N LYS A 3 20.88 -2.95 -28.92
CA LYS A 3 21.22 -3.89 -30.01
C LYS A 3 20.25 -5.08 -30.14
N ARG A 4 19.62 -5.53 -29.05
CA ARG A 4 18.67 -6.66 -29.08
C ARG A 4 17.26 -6.24 -29.53
N ILE A 5 16.88 -4.98 -29.25
CA ILE A 5 15.62 -4.39 -29.71
C ILE A 5 15.66 -4.14 -31.23
N LEU A 6 16.78 -3.64 -31.76
CA LEU A 6 16.97 -3.46 -33.20
C LEU A 6 16.90 -4.79 -33.98
N ILE A 7 17.48 -5.88 -33.44
CA ILE A 7 17.42 -7.20 -34.08
C ILE A 7 15.99 -7.77 -34.09
N ALA A 8 15.21 -7.56 -33.03
CA ALA A 8 13.82 -8.00 -32.97
C ALA A 8 12.90 -7.21 -33.91
N ILE A 9 13.14 -5.91 -34.08
CA ILE A 9 12.41 -5.05 -35.02
C ILE A 9 12.75 -5.43 -36.48
N SER A 10 14.02 -5.73 -36.78
CA SER A 10 14.41 -6.23 -38.11
C SER A 10 13.80 -7.60 -38.43
N ALA A 11 13.66 -8.49 -37.44
CA ALA A 11 12.99 -9.79 -37.62
C ALA A 11 11.47 -9.65 -37.83
N LEU A 12 10.82 -8.70 -37.17
CA LEU A 12 9.40 -8.36 -37.39
C LEU A 12 9.15 -7.71 -38.77
N MET A 13 10.10 -6.92 -39.28
CA MET A 13 10.02 -6.32 -40.61
C MET A 13 10.17 -7.34 -41.75
N LEU A 14 10.93 -8.42 -41.55
CA LEU A 14 11.04 -9.53 -42.51
C LEU A 14 9.76 -10.38 -42.59
N ILE A 15 8.99 -10.44 -41.50
CA ILE A 15 7.71 -11.18 -41.44
C ILE A 15 6.55 -10.36 -42.03
N ALA A 16 6.68 -9.03 -42.09
CA ALA A 16 5.65 -8.12 -42.60
C ALA A 16 5.72 -7.86 -44.12
N GLY A 17 6.40 -8.71 -44.89
CA GLY A 17 6.62 -8.61 -46.34
C GLY A 17 5.38 -8.76 -47.25
N CYS A 18 4.18 -8.47 -46.76
CA CYS A 18 2.94 -8.46 -47.53
C CYS A 18 2.09 -7.23 -47.15
N MET A 19 2.57 -6.02 -47.41
CA MET A 19 1.78 -4.81 -47.12
C MET A 19 1.84 -3.79 -48.26
N SER A 20 0.65 -3.38 -48.68
CA SER A 20 0.33 -2.47 -49.78
C SER A 20 1.06 -1.13 -49.69
N GLN A 21 1.25 -0.46 -50.83
CA GLN A 21 1.95 0.83 -50.98
C GLN A 21 1.50 1.92 -49.98
N GLY A 22 0.27 1.86 -49.45
CA GLY A 22 -0.21 2.77 -48.40
C GLY A 22 0.54 2.66 -47.07
N LYS A 23 0.98 1.45 -46.69
CA LYS A 23 1.71 1.21 -45.43
C LYS A 23 3.20 1.56 -45.52
N SER A 24 3.75 1.70 -46.73
CA SER A 24 5.12 2.20 -46.92
C SER A 24 5.25 3.64 -46.45
N LYS A 25 4.27 4.49 -46.79
CA LYS A 25 4.28 5.91 -46.41
C LYS A 25 4.17 6.11 -44.90
N GLU A 26 3.29 5.37 -44.24
CA GLU A 26 3.17 5.38 -42.76
C GLU A 26 4.48 4.91 -42.09
N LEU A 27 5.15 3.91 -42.68
CA LEU A 27 6.43 3.41 -42.16
C LEU A 27 7.55 4.46 -42.29
N ASP A 28 7.60 5.18 -43.40
CA ASP A 28 8.54 6.27 -43.63
C ASP A 28 8.30 7.45 -42.66
N GLU A 29 7.03 7.79 -42.39
CA GLU A 29 6.66 8.81 -41.41
C GLU A 29 7.06 8.41 -39.98
N ILE A 30 6.82 7.14 -39.59
CA ILE A 30 7.25 6.59 -38.29
C ILE A 30 8.77 6.61 -38.16
N LYS A 31 9.49 6.24 -39.23
CA LYS A 31 10.95 6.24 -39.26
C LYS A 31 11.52 7.65 -39.11
N ALA A 32 10.97 8.63 -39.83
CA ALA A 32 11.36 10.03 -39.72
C ALA A 32 11.10 10.59 -38.31
N ALA A 33 9.96 10.25 -37.70
CA ALA A 33 9.65 10.64 -36.33
C ALA A 33 10.64 10.04 -35.31
N LEU A 34 11.00 8.75 -35.47
CA LEU A 34 12.00 8.08 -34.64
C LEU A 34 13.40 8.66 -34.81
N GLU A 35 13.80 8.98 -36.05
CA GLU A 35 15.08 9.61 -36.34
C GLU A 35 15.17 11.00 -35.70
N LYS A 36 14.11 11.80 -35.81
CA LYS A 36 14.01 13.09 -35.13
C LYS A 36 14.09 12.95 -33.60
N GLN A 37 13.32 12.02 -33.02
CA GLN A 37 13.34 11.78 -31.58
C GLN A 37 14.72 11.30 -31.10
N ASN A 38 15.40 10.45 -31.87
CA ASN A 38 16.75 10.01 -31.56
C ASN A 38 17.77 11.15 -31.67
N ALA A 39 17.62 12.05 -32.63
CA ALA A 39 18.43 13.26 -32.75
C ALA A 39 18.22 14.20 -31.55
N ASP A 40 16.97 14.40 -31.12
CA ASP A 40 16.64 15.21 -29.93
C ASP A 40 17.25 14.60 -28.66
N ILE A 41 17.17 13.27 -28.49
CA ILE A 41 17.80 12.55 -27.37
C ILE A 41 19.33 12.66 -27.43
N ALA A 42 19.93 12.56 -28.62
CA ALA A 42 21.37 12.71 -28.80
C ALA A 42 21.82 14.13 -28.46
N ALA A 43 21.09 15.16 -28.90
CA ALA A 43 21.34 16.55 -28.55
C ALA A 43 21.22 16.78 -27.03
N LEU A 44 20.20 16.21 -26.38
CA LEU A 44 20.05 16.24 -24.93
C LEU A 44 21.23 15.58 -24.21
N ARG A 45 21.71 14.44 -24.70
CA ARG A 45 22.91 13.76 -24.13
C ARG A 45 24.17 14.59 -24.29
N THR A 46 24.35 15.24 -25.44
CA THR A 46 25.47 16.16 -25.66
C THR A 46 25.39 17.33 -24.70
N ASN A 47 24.22 17.97 -24.57
CA ASN A 47 23.99 19.06 -23.63
C ASN A 47 24.25 18.64 -22.19
N ILE A 48 23.82 17.44 -21.78
CA ILE A 48 24.10 16.88 -20.45
C ILE A 48 25.61 16.63 -20.26
N ASN A 49 26.30 16.11 -21.27
CA ASN A 49 27.75 15.87 -21.20
C ASN A 49 28.56 17.17 -21.18
N GLU A 50 28.13 18.20 -21.90
CA GLU A 50 28.70 19.54 -21.86
C GLU A 50 28.42 20.23 -20.52
N LEU A 51 27.23 20.06 -19.97
CA LEU A 51 26.92 20.39 -18.58
C LEU A 51 27.92 19.69 -17.65
N ASN A 52 28.07 18.36 -17.74
CA ASN A 52 28.98 17.58 -16.91
C ASN A 52 30.46 17.96 -17.07
N LYS A 53 30.87 18.49 -18.23
CA LYS A 53 32.22 19.04 -18.44
C LYS A 53 32.39 20.44 -17.85
N SER A 54 31.34 21.26 -17.86
CA SER A 54 31.31 22.58 -17.21
C SER A 54 31.02 22.52 -15.70
N PHE A 55 30.76 21.33 -15.16
CA PHE A 55 30.56 21.03 -13.74
C PHE A 55 31.82 21.23 -12.88
N SER A 56 33.01 21.46 -13.46
CA SER A 56 34.20 21.83 -12.70
C SER A 56 34.23 23.35 -12.47
N LEU A 57 33.89 23.76 -11.24
CA LEU A 57 34.22 25.05 -10.62
C LEU A 57 33.52 26.29 -11.23
N GLU A 58 32.26 26.54 -10.83
CA GLU A 58 31.72 27.85 -10.36
C GLU A 58 30.17 27.92 -10.45
N ASN A 59 29.56 28.35 -9.33
CA ASN A 59 28.15 28.70 -9.09
C ASN A 59 27.07 27.59 -9.22
N THR A 60 26.81 26.90 -8.12
CA THR A 60 25.80 25.82 -7.98
C THR A 60 24.36 26.25 -8.30
N GLU A 61 24.00 27.50 -8.04
CA GLU A 61 22.63 27.98 -8.28
C GLU A 61 22.32 28.17 -9.77
N MET A 62 23.28 28.72 -10.53
CA MET A 62 23.15 28.87 -11.98
C MET A 62 23.11 27.51 -12.69
N GLN A 63 23.84 26.51 -12.16
CA GLN A 63 23.83 25.14 -12.65
C GLN A 63 22.48 24.46 -12.36
N LYS A 64 21.94 24.66 -11.16
CA LYS A 64 20.61 24.16 -10.79
C LYS A 64 19.52 24.76 -11.68
N ASP A 65 19.55 26.06 -11.94
CA ASP A 65 18.58 26.72 -12.83
C ASP A 65 18.59 26.15 -14.25
N ARG A 66 19.78 25.88 -14.82
CA ARG A 66 19.90 25.24 -16.14
C ARG A 66 19.34 23.82 -16.15
N LEU A 67 19.56 23.06 -15.08
CA LEU A 67 19.00 21.71 -14.93
C LEU A 67 17.48 21.74 -14.79
N VAL A 68 16.94 22.72 -14.06
CA VAL A 68 15.49 22.96 -13.99
C VAL A 68 14.95 23.27 -15.38
N ASP A 69 15.59 24.16 -16.15
CA ASP A 69 15.17 24.48 -17.52
C ASP A 69 15.19 23.28 -18.47
N ALA A 70 16.25 22.47 -18.41
CA ALA A 70 16.34 21.25 -19.20
C ALA A 70 15.22 20.25 -18.81
N ALA A 71 14.95 20.08 -17.51
CA ALA A 71 13.87 19.23 -17.03
C ALA A 71 12.50 19.76 -17.47
N LEU A 72 12.25 21.07 -17.42
CA LEU A 72 11.01 21.68 -17.90
C LEU A 72 10.79 21.43 -19.40
N LEU A 73 11.84 21.52 -20.20
CA LEU A 73 11.79 21.21 -21.63
C LEU A 73 11.37 19.75 -21.87
N LEU A 74 11.94 18.82 -21.10
CA LEU A 74 11.61 17.39 -21.16
C LEU A 74 10.20 17.08 -20.66
N VAL A 75 9.71 17.77 -19.64
CA VAL A 75 8.32 17.63 -19.18
C VAL A 75 7.34 17.98 -20.31
N ARG A 76 7.61 19.04 -21.05
CA ARG A 76 6.73 19.55 -22.13
C ARG A 76 6.80 18.71 -23.40
N ASN A 77 8.02 18.42 -23.85
CA ASN A 77 8.25 17.86 -25.19
C ASN A 77 8.67 16.39 -25.18
N GLY A 78 9.02 15.85 -24.00
CA GLY A 78 9.49 14.48 -23.87
C GLY A 78 8.36 13.45 -24.05
N PRO A 79 8.69 12.24 -24.52
CA PRO A 79 7.80 11.08 -24.45
C PRO A 79 7.32 10.84 -23.01
N GLU A 80 6.19 10.16 -22.83
CA GLU A 80 5.53 9.98 -21.53
C GLU A 80 6.48 9.52 -20.40
N ASN A 81 7.32 8.52 -20.67
CA ASN A 81 8.29 8.01 -19.70
C ASN A 81 9.37 9.05 -19.35
N THR A 82 9.91 9.75 -20.36
CA THR A 82 10.93 10.79 -20.18
C THR A 82 10.35 12.00 -19.44
N SER A 83 9.14 12.42 -19.80
CA SER A 83 8.41 13.51 -19.15
C SER A 83 8.15 13.17 -17.67
N SER A 84 7.72 11.95 -17.36
CA SER A 84 7.52 11.50 -15.98
C SER A 84 8.81 11.48 -15.14
N GLN A 85 9.93 11.04 -15.73
CA GLN A 85 11.24 11.12 -15.07
C GLN A 85 11.68 12.57 -14.86
N ALA A 86 11.44 13.44 -15.84
CA ALA A 86 11.75 14.87 -15.71
C ALA A 86 10.95 15.54 -14.58
N VAL A 87 9.68 15.16 -14.37
CA VAL A 87 8.88 15.60 -13.22
C VAL A 87 9.54 15.20 -11.89
N GLN A 88 10.06 13.98 -11.78
CA GLN A 88 10.77 13.56 -10.57
C GLN A 88 12.07 14.34 -10.37
N ILE A 89 12.83 14.58 -11.44
CA ILE A 89 14.04 15.41 -11.42
C ILE A 89 13.72 16.82 -10.89
N LEU A 90 12.63 17.43 -11.34
CA LEU A 90 12.17 18.72 -10.80
C LEU A 90 11.94 18.66 -9.29
N GLY A 91 11.36 17.56 -8.80
CA GLY A 91 11.20 17.29 -7.36
C GLY A 91 12.53 17.24 -6.59
N TYR A 92 13.56 16.62 -7.17
CA TYR A 92 14.88 16.54 -6.52
C TYR A 92 15.65 17.86 -6.57
N LEU A 93 15.56 18.58 -7.68
CA LEU A 93 16.22 19.87 -7.83
C LEU A 93 15.58 20.92 -6.91
N GLY A 94 14.25 20.94 -6.86
CA GLY A 94 13.47 21.92 -6.11
C GLY A 94 13.69 23.37 -6.56
N GLY A 95 13.35 24.31 -5.67
CA GLY A 95 13.36 25.75 -5.98
C GLY A 95 12.02 26.25 -6.54
N GLU A 96 11.83 27.57 -6.53
CA GLU A 96 10.54 28.21 -6.84
C GLU A 96 10.07 27.90 -8.27
N LYS A 97 10.99 27.90 -9.23
CA LYS A 97 10.70 27.61 -10.64
C LYS A 97 10.22 26.17 -10.86
N ALA A 98 10.87 25.21 -10.21
CA ALA A 98 10.46 23.81 -10.25
C ALA A 98 9.11 23.62 -9.54
N GLU A 99 8.93 24.21 -8.34
CA GLU A 99 7.67 24.15 -7.60
C GLU A 99 6.50 24.72 -8.43
N ALA A 100 6.67 25.90 -9.02
CA ALA A 100 5.64 26.54 -9.84
C ALA A 100 5.23 25.66 -11.04
N ALA A 101 6.19 25.05 -11.72
CA ALA A 101 5.91 24.14 -12.82
C ALA A 101 5.21 22.85 -12.35
N LEU A 102 5.62 22.27 -11.23
CA LEU A 102 4.95 21.10 -10.66
C LEU A 102 3.50 21.42 -10.27
N ILE A 103 3.24 22.61 -9.71
CA ILE A 103 1.89 23.07 -9.38
C ILE A 103 1.04 23.24 -10.64
N ASP A 104 1.60 23.81 -11.71
CA ASP A 104 0.92 23.91 -13.00
C ASP A 104 0.55 22.53 -13.56
N ILE A 105 1.48 21.56 -13.50
CA ILE A 105 1.21 20.17 -13.92
C ILE A 105 0.11 19.53 -13.06
N VAL A 106 0.10 19.78 -11.75
CA VAL A 106 -0.96 19.25 -10.87
C VAL A 106 -2.31 19.88 -11.22
N ASN A 107 -2.39 21.14 -11.59
CA ASN A 107 -3.67 21.80 -11.87
C ASN A 107 -4.19 21.54 -13.29
N ASN A 108 -3.30 21.50 -14.27
CA ASN A 108 -3.63 21.57 -15.69
C ASN A 108 -3.10 20.37 -16.50
N GLY A 109 -2.19 19.57 -15.92
CA GLY A 109 -1.58 18.45 -16.59
C GLY A 109 -2.48 17.21 -16.68
N PRO A 110 -2.12 16.24 -17.54
CA PRO A 110 -2.83 14.96 -17.61
C PRO A 110 -2.67 14.17 -16.31
N GLN A 111 -3.64 13.31 -16.03
CA GLN A 111 -3.78 12.57 -14.77
C GLN A 111 -2.52 11.77 -14.37
N ASN A 112 -1.87 11.13 -15.34
CA ASN A 112 -0.62 10.38 -15.14
C ASN A 112 0.53 11.27 -14.64
N ARG A 113 0.64 12.51 -15.13
CA ARG A 113 1.67 13.48 -14.71
C ARG A 113 1.32 14.14 -13.39
N CYS A 114 0.03 14.33 -13.11
CA CYS A 114 -0.42 14.85 -11.82
C CYS A 114 0.12 14.01 -10.66
N TYR A 115 0.04 12.68 -10.77
CA TYR A 115 0.55 11.77 -9.75
C TYR A 115 2.03 12.03 -9.43
N SER A 116 2.88 12.02 -10.47
CA SER A 116 4.32 12.24 -10.34
C SER A 116 4.63 13.64 -9.81
N ALA A 117 3.86 14.65 -10.22
CA ALA A 117 4.09 16.02 -9.81
C ALA A 117 3.71 16.26 -8.35
N MET A 118 2.62 15.64 -7.86
CA MET A 118 2.28 15.71 -6.45
C MET A 118 3.33 14.99 -5.58
N ASP A 119 3.85 13.83 -6.02
CA ASP A 119 4.92 13.15 -5.26
C ASP A 119 6.22 13.97 -5.23
N ALA A 120 6.58 14.58 -6.36
CA ALA A 120 7.69 15.52 -6.45
C ALA A 120 7.52 16.71 -5.48
N LEU A 121 6.36 17.38 -5.47
CA LEU A 121 6.04 18.45 -4.50
C LEU A 121 6.15 17.99 -3.06
N SER A 122 5.79 16.74 -2.81
CA SER A 122 5.79 16.13 -1.49
C SER A 122 7.21 15.77 -1.02
N ASN A 123 8.06 15.27 -1.92
CA ASN A 123 9.49 15.06 -1.68
C ASN A 123 10.22 16.39 -1.43
N MET A 124 9.80 17.46 -2.12
CA MET A 124 10.29 18.83 -1.89
C MET A 124 9.82 19.45 -0.56
N GLN A 125 8.88 18.82 0.15
CA GLN A 125 8.22 19.41 1.31
C GLN A 125 7.57 20.78 0.98
N SER A 126 6.99 20.90 -0.21
CA SER A 126 6.30 22.12 -0.64
C SER A 126 5.22 22.52 0.36
N LYS A 127 5.29 23.76 0.86
CA LYS A 127 4.27 24.31 1.76
C LYS A 127 2.89 24.43 1.10
N LYS A 128 2.86 24.52 -0.24
CA LYS A 128 1.63 24.64 -1.05
C LYS A 128 0.93 23.29 -1.27
N LEU A 129 1.60 22.17 -0.99
CA LEU A 129 1.02 20.84 -1.23
C LEU A 129 -0.27 20.63 -0.43
N ARG A 130 -0.34 21.15 0.79
CA ARG A 130 -1.54 21.02 1.63
C ARG A 130 -2.75 21.68 0.97
N ASP A 131 -2.61 22.92 0.50
CA ASP A 131 -3.70 23.67 -0.14
C ASP A 131 -4.18 22.97 -1.40
N ILE A 132 -3.25 22.39 -2.16
CA ILE A 132 -3.55 21.58 -3.36
C ILE A 132 -4.37 20.34 -3.00
N VAL A 133 -3.97 19.63 -1.94
CA VAL A 133 -4.70 18.44 -1.44
C VAL A 133 -6.11 18.83 -0.99
N ILE A 134 -6.26 19.92 -0.25
CA ILE A 134 -7.58 20.42 0.19
C ILE A 134 -8.46 20.73 -1.01
N LYS A 135 -7.97 21.53 -1.96
CA LYS A 135 -8.72 21.89 -3.17
C LYS A 135 -9.19 20.67 -3.96
N ARG A 136 -8.38 19.60 -3.99
CA ARG A 136 -8.74 18.34 -4.64
C ARG A 136 -9.81 17.57 -3.88
N LEU A 137 -9.74 17.50 -2.54
CA LEU A 137 -10.81 16.92 -1.73
C LEU A 137 -12.12 17.71 -1.90
N GLU A 138 -12.05 19.05 -1.95
CA GLU A 138 -13.22 19.92 -2.14
C GLU A 138 -13.93 19.69 -3.46
N SER A 139 -13.20 19.34 -4.54
CA SER A 139 -13.82 19.04 -5.83
C SER A 139 -14.69 17.80 -5.82
N CYS A 140 -14.53 16.91 -4.82
CA CYS A 140 -15.29 15.66 -4.71
C CYS A 140 -15.20 14.74 -5.95
N ASP A 141 -14.25 14.99 -6.85
CA ASP A 141 -14.00 14.23 -8.06
C ASP A 141 -13.08 13.06 -7.76
N SER A 142 -13.55 11.83 -7.99
CA SER A 142 -12.82 10.63 -7.61
C SER A 142 -11.50 10.46 -8.36
N GLN A 143 -11.40 10.90 -9.62
CA GLN A 143 -10.16 10.84 -10.38
C GLN A 143 -9.13 11.81 -9.79
N ARG A 144 -9.52 13.04 -9.51
CA ARG A 144 -8.65 14.04 -8.87
C ARG A 144 -8.23 13.64 -7.48
N ILE A 145 -9.09 12.95 -6.74
CA ILE A 145 -8.76 12.41 -5.43
C ILE A 145 -7.80 11.21 -5.60
N ASN A 146 -8.03 10.33 -6.57
CA ASN A 146 -7.17 9.18 -6.82
C ASN A 146 -5.70 9.57 -7.06
N SER A 147 -5.44 10.68 -7.77
CA SER A 147 -4.06 11.12 -8.05
C SER A 147 -3.25 11.49 -6.80
N MET A 148 -3.89 11.76 -5.67
CA MET A 148 -3.22 12.12 -4.42
C MET A 148 -3.19 10.98 -3.40
N MET A 149 -3.72 9.79 -3.72
CA MET A 149 -3.84 8.70 -2.74
C MET A 149 -2.50 8.23 -2.17
N ASN A 150 -1.44 8.13 -2.97
CA ASN A 150 -0.15 7.67 -2.44
C ASN A 150 0.46 8.67 -1.45
N ILE A 151 0.13 9.96 -1.60
CA ILE A 151 0.55 11.00 -0.68
C ILE A 151 -0.26 10.94 0.61
N LEU A 152 -1.57 10.73 0.50
CA LEU A 152 -2.44 10.59 1.68
C LEU A 152 -2.19 9.29 2.46
N GLN A 153 -1.76 8.23 1.76
CA GLN A 153 -1.35 6.96 2.36
C GLN A 153 0.03 7.03 2.99
N ASN A 154 0.90 7.94 2.54
CA ASN A 154 2.22 8.12 3.13
C ASN A 154 2.09 8.71 4.55
N ARG A 155 2.42 7.86 5.53
CA ARG A 155 2.13 8.10 6.95
C ARG A 155 2.96 9.21 7.55
N ASP A 156 4.15 9.44 7.01
CA ASP A 156 5.13 10.36 7.59
C ASP A 156 4.85 11.82 7.20
N ARG A 157 3.94 12.04 6.24
CA ARG A 157 3.77 13.36 5.63
C ARG A 157 2.74 14.26 6.30
N ASN A 158 1.87 13.74 7.18
CA ASN A 158 0.88 14.50 7.99
C ASN A 158 0.26 15.73 7.29
N ILE A 159 -0.05 15.61 5.99
CA ILE A 159 -0.52 16.74 5.17
C ILE A 159 -1.93 17.18 5.60
N LEU A 160 -2.77 16.20 5.92
CA LEU A 160 -4.10 16.42 6.48
C LEU A 160 -4.04 16.37 8.01
N LEU A 161 -4.85 17.21 8.63
CA LEU A 161 -5.02 17.32 10.07
C LEU A 161 -6.40 16.79 10.49
N LYS A 162 -6.63 16.69 11.81
CA LYS A 162 -7.90 16.20 12.35
C LYS A 162 -9.07 17.12 11.98
N GLU A 163 -8.80 18.42 11.86
CA GLU A 163 -9.75 19.46 11.50
C GLU A 163 -10.26 19.31 10.06
N ASP A 164 -9.52 18.61 9.20
CA ASP A 164 -9.92 18.31 7.82
C ASP A 164 -10.91 17.14 7.73
N LEU A 165 -11.26 16.48 8.85
CA LEU A 165 -12.17 15.34 8.87
C LEU A 165 -13.53 15.61 8.17
N PRO A 166 -14.23 16.74 8.40
CA PRO A 166 -15.49 17.01 7.71
C PRO A 166 -15.34 17.07 6.18
N LEU A 167 -14.20 17.56 5.69
CA LEU A 167 -13.90 17.60 4.25
C LEU A 167 -13.68 16.19 3.68
N ILE A 168 -12.96 15.33 4.40
CA ILE A 168 -12.72 13.93 4.01
C ILE A 168 -14.05 13.16 3.99
N GLU A 169 -14.93 13.38 4.96
CA GLU A 169 -16.25 12.77 5.02
C GLU A 169 -17.13 13.21 3.84
N LYS A 170 -17.14 14.51 3.53
CA LYS A 170 -17.85 15.06 2.35
C LYS A 170 -17.35 14.45 1.04
N ALA A 171 -16.02 14.31 0.90
CA ALA A 171 -15.43 13.67 -0.27
C ALA A 171 -15.87 12.20 -0.38
N LEU A 172 -15.85 11.45 0.74
CA LEU A 172 -16.29 10.05 0.77
C LEU A 172 -17.77 9.90 0.37
N SER A 173 -18.65 10.78 0.87
CA SER A 173 -20.09 10.70 0.56
C SER A 173 -20.42 11.03 -0.89
N SER A 174 -19.53 11.72 -1.60
CA SER A 174 -19.73 12.16 -2.98
C SER A 174 -19.23 11.14 -4.02
N ILE A 175 -18.57 10.07 -3.59
CA ILE A 175 -18.03 9.03 -4.47
C ILE A 175 -18.91 7.79 -4.35
N ASP A 176 -19.41 7.29 -5.48
CA ASP A 176 -20.25 6.09 -5.52
C ASP A 176 -19.51 4.82 -5.08
N ASP A 177 -20.21 3.89 -4.43
CA ASP A 177 -19.64 2.59 -4.07
C ASP A 177 -19.69 1.60 -5.24
N ASN A 178 -18.87 1.83 -6.26
CA ASN A 178 -18.78 0.98 -7.45
C ASN A 178 -17.33 0.81 -7.93
N ASP A 179 -17.13 -0.11 -8.87
CA ASP A 179 -15.81 -0.37 -9.46
C ASP A 179 -15.39 0.65 -10.53
N TYR A 180 -16.28 1.56 -10.90
CA TYR A 180 -16.02 2.55 -11.94
C TYR A 180 -14.98 3.57 -11.47
N ASN A 181 -14.05 3.97 -12.35
CA ASN A 181 -13.04 5.00 -12.08
C ASN A 181 -12.22 4.82 -10.78
N ASN A 182 -12.00 3.59 -10.33
CA ASN A 182 -11.37 3.29 -9.04
C ASN A 182 -12.10 3.90 -7.82
N ASN A 183 -13.38 4.24 -7.95
CA ASN A 183 -14.20 4.81 -6.88
C ASN A 183 -14.10 3.97 -5.61
N ARG A 184 -14.21 2.66 -5.76
CA ARG A 184 -13.99 1.66 -4.72
C ARG A 184 -12.70 1.87 -3.93
N TYR A 185 -11.57 1.93 -4.63
CA TYR A 185 -10.26 2.10 -4.02
C TYR A 185 -10.16 3.45 -3.31
N VAL A 186 -10.64 4.53 -3.95
CA VAL A 186 -10.63 5.87 -3.37
C VAL A 186 -11.45 5.93 -2.08
N ARG A 187 -12.68 5.42 -2.08
CA ARG A 187 -13.55 5.34 -0.89
C ARG A 187 -12.86 4.61 0.25
N ASN A 188 -12.29 3.45 -0.06
CA ASN A 188 -11.53 2.62 0.87
C ASN A 188 -10.38 3.40 1.53
N CYS A 189 -9.63 4.18 0.74
CA CYS A 189 -8.55 5.02 1.26
C CYS A 189 -9.07 6.15 2.17
N LEU A 190 -10.17 6.80 1.77
CA LEU A 190 -10.82 7.84 2.57
C LEU A 190 -11.37 7.30 3.90
N ILE A 191 -11.97 6.10 3.91
CA ILE A 191 -12.38 5.40 5.14
C ILE A 191 -11.16 5.16 6.04
N GLY A 192 -10.03 4.73 5.47
CA GLY A 192 -8.78 4.63 6.21
C GLY A 192 -8.38 5.98 6.84
N LEU A 193 -8.44 7.08 6.08
CA LEU A 193 -8.10 8.42 6.59
C LEU A 193 -9.01 8.85 7.73
N ILE A 194 -10.32 8.64 7.59
CA ILE A 194 -11.29 8.87 8.66
C ILE A 194 -10.91 8.04 9.89
N CYS A 195 -10.57 6.76 9.72
CA CYS A 195 -10.15 5.90 10.81
C CYS A 195 -8.88 6.40 11.53
N LYS A 196 -7.94 7.03 10.81
CA LYS A 196 -6.75 7.66 11.43
C LYS A 196 -7.12 8.85 12.32
N PHE A 197 -8.05 9.70 11.89
CA PHE A 197 -8.41 10.92 12.63
C PHE A 197 -9.52 10.70 13.67
N ASN A 198 -10.37 9.70 13.43
CA ASN A 198 -11.49 9.29 14.27
C ASN A 198 -11.73 7.77 14.10
N GLN A 199 -11.07 6.98 14.94
CA GLN A 199 -11.12 5.51 14.89
C GLN A 199 -12.56 4.98 14.99
N ALA A 200 -13.35 5.50 15.93
CA ALA A 200 -14.73 5.05 16.12
C ALA A 200 -15.57 5.23 14.85
N LYS A 201 -15.45 6.38 14.18
CA LYS A 201 -16.16 6.66 12.93
C LYS A 201 -15.66 5.81 11.77
N GLY A 202 -14.34 5.66 11.63
CA GLY A 202 -13.76 4.81 10.59
C GLY A 202 -14.19 3.34 10.72
N VAL A 203 -14.22 2.83 11.95
CA VAL A 203 -14.70 1.47 12.25
C VAL A 203 -16.20 1.34 11.96
N GLU A 204 -17.02 2.33 12.29
CA GLU A 204 -18.44 2.36 11.92
C GLU A 204 -18.63 2.25 10.40
N LEU A 205 -17.86 3.00 9.61
CA LEU A 205 -17.89 2.96 8.15
C LEU A 205 -17.45 1.61 7.59
N VAL A 206 -16.39 1.00 8.15
CA VAL A 206 -15.97 -0.35 7.78
C VAL A 206 -17.04 -1.37 8.09
N CYS A 207 -17.62 -1.35 9.29
CA CYS A 207 -18.69 -2.27 9.67
C CYS A 207 -19.90 -2.12 8.73
N LYS A 208 -20.31 -0.88 8.41
CA LYS A 208 -21.37 -0.62 7.44
C LYS A 208 -21.04 -1.22 6.08
N GLY A 209 -19.82 -0.98 5.57
CA GLY A 209 -19.37 -1.53 4.30
C GLY A 209 -19.33 -3.07 4.28
N ILE A 210 -18.91 -3.70 5.37
CA ILE A 210 -18.89 -5.17 5.52
C ILE A 210 -20.32 -5.74 5.46
N MET A 211 -21.28 -5.09 6.12
CA MET A 211 -22.68 -5.53 6.12
C MET A 211 -23.35 -5.38 4.75
N THR A 212 -22.99 -4.35 3.98
CA THR A 212 -23.60 -4.08 2.67
C THR A 212 -22.93 -4.83 1.51
N ALA A 213 -21.68 -5.29 1.70
CA ALA A 213 -20.95 -6.02 0.67
C ALA A 213 -21.44 -7.46 0.53
N SER A 214 -21.90 -7.85 -0.67
CA SER A 214 -22.24 -9.24 -0.99
C SER A 214 -20.98 -10.12 -1.07
N GLU A 215 -19.92 -9.58 -1.68
CA GLU A 215 -18.73 -10.35 -2.03
C GLU A 215 -17.70 -10.43 -0.88
N PRO A 216 -17.17 -11.62 -0.54
CA PRO A 216 -16.14 -11.77 0.49
C PRO A 216 -14.88 -10.94 0.24
N TYR A 217 -14.42 -10.84 -1.00
CA TYR A 217 -13.24 -10.06 -1.33
C TYR A 217 -13.44 -8.56 -1.04
N ARG A 218 -14.66 -8.04 -1.18
CA ARG A 218 -15.01 -6.64 -0.88
C ARG A 218 -14.92 -6.36 0.62
N LYS A 219 -15.44 -7.29 1.44
CA LYS A 219 -15.30 -7.24 2.90
C LYS A 219 -13.81 -7.27 3.32
N ARG A 220 -13.00 -8.13 2.68
CA ARG A 220 -11.54 -8.20 2.89
C ARG A 220 -10.83 -6.87 2.60
N GLU A 221 -11.13 -6.23 1.47
CA GLU A 221 -10.52 -4.95 1.11
C GLU A 221 -10.75 -3.87 2.16
N LEU A 222 -11.97 -3.77 2.71
CA LEU A 222 -12.31 -2.80 3.76
C LEU A 222 -11.45 -3.01 5.02
N ILE A 223 -11.23 -4.26 5.41
CA ILE A 223 -10.39 -4.61 6.56
C ILE A 223 -8.95 -4.17 6.34
N TYR A 224 -8.39 -4.36 5.14
CA TYR A 224 -7.02 -3.95 4.84
C TYR A 224 -6.77 -2.45 4.95
N GLN A 225 -7.77 -1.60 4.76
CA GLN A 225 -7.60 -0.14 4.82
C GLN A 225 -7.50 0.42 6.24
N VAL A 226 -8.21 -0.19 7.18
CA VAL A 226 -8.20 0.26 8.59
C VAL A 226 -7.11 -0.40 9.40
N ALA A 227 -6.73 -1.60 9.02
CA ALA A 227 -5.81 -2.42 9.78
C ALA A 227 -4.33 -2.11 9.50
N ASP A 228 -4.05 -1.38 8.43
CA ASP A 228 -2.73 -0.85 8.14
C ASP A 228 -2.35 0.33 9.06
N ARG A 229 -3.33 0.89 9.79
CA ARG A 229 -3.14 2.06 10.66
C ARG A 229 -2.81 1.60 12.08
N ARG A 230 -1.75 2.18 12.68
CA ARG A 230 -1.15 1.78 13.96
C ARG A 230 -2.26 1.48 15.00
N THR A 231 -2.38 0.18 15.28
CA THR A 231 -3.27 -0.51 16.23
C THR A 231 -4.66 0.09 16.42
N LEU A 232 -5.66 -0.42 15.71
CA LEU A 232 -7.04 -0.33 16.18
C LEU A 232 -7.12 -0.86 17.62
N SER A 233 -7.94 -0.20 18.45
CA SER A 233 -8.23 -0.67 19.81
C SER A 233 -8.82 -2.08 19.78
N ILE A 234 -8.69 -2.80 20.90
CA ILE A 234 -9.29 -4.13 21.04
C ILE A 234 -10.82 -4.10 20.80
N ALA A 235 -11.51 -3.07 21.31
CA ALA A 235 -12.94 -2.87 21.10
C ALA A 235 -13.31 -2.65 19.62
N SER A 236 -12.44 -1.98 18.86
CA SER A 236 -12.63 -1.80 17.42
C SER A 236 -12.49 -3.12 16.66
N TRP A 237 -11.49 -3.93 17.02
CA TRP A 237 -11.33 -5.26 16.45
C TRP A 237 -12.49 -6.19 16.80
N GLU A 238 -12.95 -6.19 18.05
CA GLU A 238 -14.13 -6.94 18.48
C GLU A 238 -15.36 -6.57 17.65
N LYS A 239 -15.60 -5.26 17.46
CA LYS A 239 -16.71 -4.78 16.64
C LYS A 239 -16.60 -5.24 15.18
N ILE A 240 -15.41 -5.18 14.58
CA ILE A 240 -15.16 -5.65 13.21
C ILE A 240 -15.38 -7.17 13.11
N ILE A 241 -14.79 -7.96 14.00
CA ILE A 241 -14.90 -9.42 14.04
C ILE A 241 -16.37 -9.85 14.17
N LYS A 242 -17.11 -9.23 15.11
CA LYS A 242 -18.55 -9.48 15.28
C LYS A 242 -19.36 -9.13 14.03
N THR A 243 -18.97 -8.08 13.30
CA THR A 243 -19.65 -7.66 12.07
C THR A 243 -19.38 -8.61 10.91
N ILE A 244 -18.17 -9.16 10.82
CA ILE A 244 -17.82 -10.16 9.80
C ILE A 244 -18.65 -11.43 10.02
N GLY A 245 -18.76 -11.88 11.27
CA GLY A 245 -19.51 -13.09 11.63
C GLY A 245 -18.68 -14.36 11.50
N ASP A 246 -19.34 -15.47 11.14
CA ASP A 246 -18.72 -16.79 11.13
C ASP A 246 -17.67 -16.93 10.01
N PRO A 247 -16.45 -17.43 10.30
CA PRO A 247 -15.41 -17.68 9.30
C PRO A 247 -15.79 -18.73 8.25
N GLU A 248 -16.75 -19.62 8.51
CA GLU A 248 -17.27 -20.57 7.51
C GLU A 248 -17.85 -19.85 6.28
N TYR A 249 -18.59 -18.76 6.51
CA TYR A 249 -19.18 -17.95 5.45
C TYR A 249 -18.31 -16.75 5.06
N ASN A 250 -17.31 -16.39 5.87
CA ASN A 250 -16.48 -15.20 5.68
C ASN A 250 -14.99 -15.50 5.82
N THR A 251 -14.53 -16.58 5.20
CA THR A 251 -13.13 -17.04 5.29
C THR A 251 -12.14 -15.95 4.89
N GLU A 252 -12.32 -15.32 3.73
CA GLU A 252 -11.42 -14.27 3.22
C GLU A 252 -11.34 -13.03 4.16
N PRO A 253 -12.47 -12.45 4.61
CA PRO A 253 -12.46 -11.38 5.61
C PRO A 253 -11.79 -11.78 6.93
N CYS A 254 -12.09 -12.97 7.45
CA CYS A 254 -11.47 -13.45 8.69
C CYS A 254 -9.96 -13.67 8.52
N GLN A 255 -9.49 -14.16 7.37
CA GLN A 255 -8.05 -14.21 7.05
C GLN A 255 -7.43 -12.81 7.03
N ALA A 256 -8.13 -11.81 6.49
CA ALA A 256 -7.68 -10.42 6.50
C ALA A 256 -7.49 -9.89 7.94
N VAL A 257 -8.38 -10.26 8.86
CA VAL A 257 -8.23 -9.96 10.30
C VAL A 257 -6.97 -10.63 10.83
N LEU A 258 -6.79 -11.94 10.60
CA LEU A 258 -5.63 -12.71 11.08
C LEU A 258 -4.30 -12.11 10.59
N GLU A 259 -4.21 -11.74 9.32
CA GLU A 259 -3.02 -11.12 8.73
C GLU A 259 -2.63 -9.79 9.38
N ARG A 260 -3.60 -9.10 9.99
CA ARG A 260 -3.42 -7.78 10.54
C ARG A 260 -3.18 -7.80 12.04
N ILE A 261 -3.90 -8.65 12.77
CA ILE A 261 -3.67 -8.80 14.21
C ILE A 261 -2.36 -9.53 14.51
N ARG A 262 -1.81 -10.33 13.58
CA ARG A 262 -0.56 -11.07 13.82
C ARG A 262 0.63 -10.16 14.18
N ASN A 263 0.62 -8.93 13.68
CA ASN A 263 1.68 -7.95 13.98
C ASN A 263 1.36 -7.09 15.21
N ASN A 264 0.26 -7.38 15.91
CA ASN A 264 -0.13 -6.71 17.14
C ASN A 264 0.42 -7.50 18.34
N ALA A 265 1.11 -6.84 19.25
CA ALA A 265 1.64 -7.45 20.48
C ALA A 265 0.61 -7.50 21.63
N ASP A 266 -0.67 -7.39 21.32
CA ASP A 266 -1.79 -7.38 22.26
C ASP A 266 -2.40 -8.78 22.42
N TRP A 267 -2.12 -9.42 23.56
CA TRP A 267 -2.63 -10.76 23.90
C TRP A 267 -4.16 -10.85 24.03
N ARG A 268 -4.87 -9.72 24.12
CA ARG A 268 -6.34 -9.72 24.09
C ARG A 268 -6.86 -10.12 22.72
N MET A 269 -6.07 -9.94 21.64
CA MET A 269 -6.43 -10.42 20.30
C MET A 269 -6.63 -11.93 20.26
N THR A 270 -5.87 -12.68 21.08
CA THR A 270 -6.03 -14.13 21.21
C THR A 270 -7.46 -14.48 21.60
N ASP A 271 -8.06 -13.74 22.54
CA ASP A 271 -9.41 -14.00 23.02
C ASP A 271 -10.47 -13.81 21.94
N LEU A 272 -10.23 -12.90 20.99
CA LEU A 272 -11.14 -12.63 19.89
C LEU A 272 -11.11 -13.71 18.80
N ILE A 273 -9.94 -14.31 18.54
CA ILE A 273 -9.78 -15.28 17.45
C ILE A 273 -9.77 -16.74 17.90
N LEU A 274 -9.52 -17.03 19.18
CA LEU A 274 -9.50 -18.39 19.70
C LEU A 274 -10.79 -19.20 19.38
N PRO A 275 -11.99 -18.58 19.36
CA PRO A 275 -13.22 -19.27 18.94
C PRO A 275 -13.18 -19.85 17.52
N TRP A 276 -12.28 -19.39 16.64
CA TRP A 276 -12.15 -19.90 15.26
C TRP A 276 -11.31 -21.18 15.14
N ALA A 277 -10.84 -21.76 16.26
CA ALA A 277 -9.99 -22.94 16.28
C ALA A 277 -10.62 -24.18 15.63
N GLU A 278 -11.94 -24.37 15.78
CA GLU A 278 -12.65 -25.49 15.17
C GLU A 278 -12.64 -25.38 13.64
N PHE A 279 -13.01 -24.22 13.10
CA PHE A 279 -12.94 -23.96 11.66
C PHE A 279 -11.51 -24.06 11.11
N ALA A 280 -10.51 -23.55 11.84
CA ALA A 280 -9.11 -23.74 11.48
C ALA A 280 -8.68 -25.22 11.48
N SER A 281 -9.34 -26.07 12.25
CA SER A 281 -9.07 -27.51 12.23
C SER A 281 -9.65 -28.18 10.99
N SER A 282 -10.76 -27.71 10.44
CA SER A 282 -11.38 -28.30 9.24
C SER A 282 -10.93 -27.66 7.91
N ASN A 283 -10.38 -26.44 7.92
CA ASN A 283 -10.01 -25.69 6.72
C ASN A 283 -8.49 -25.42 6.64
N ASP A 284 -7.78 -26.11 5.74
CA ASP A 284 -6.32 -26.00 5.59
C ASP A 284 -5.83 -24.60 5.24
N ASN A 285 -6.53 -23.90 4.33
CA ASN A 285 -6.15 -22.55 3.91
C ASN A 285 -6.32 -21.54 5.05
N PHE A 286 -7.39 -21.67 5.84
CA PHE A 286 -7.62 -20.84 7.02
C PHE A 286 -6.63 -21.17 8.14
N ARG A 287 -6.33 -22.46 8.34
CA ARG A 287 -5.38 -22.96 9.35
C ARG A 287 -4.03 -22.29 9.25
N GLN A 288 -3.51 -22.12 8.03
CA GLN A 288 -2.21 -21.47 7.81
C GLN A 288 -2.20 -20.03 8.35
N SER A 289 -3.17 -19.21 7.96
CA SER A 289 -3.29 -17.83 8.44
C SER A 289 -3.51 -17.76 9.95
N TYR A 290 -4.25 -18.73 10.49
CA TYR A 290 -4.58 -18.81 11.91
C TYR A 290 -3.37 -19.17 12.78
N ILE A 291 -2.61 -20.21 12.39
CA ILE A 291 -1.33 -20.58 13.03
C ILE A 291 -0.34 -19.42 12.93
N ASN A 292 -0.24 -18.76 11.76
CA ASN A 292 0.61 -17.59 11.60
C ASN A 292 0.23 -16.48 12.60
N ALA A 293 -1.06 -16.19 12.79
CA ALA A 293 -1.52 -15.16 13.71
C ALA A 293 -1.18 -15.50 15.18
N LEU A 294 -1.58 -16.68 15.64
CA LEU A 294 -1.31 -17.14 17.00
C LEU A 294 0.21 -17.29 17.27
N GLY A 295 0.95 -17.76 16.28
CA GLY A 295 2.42 -17.91 16.27
C GLY A 295 3.16 -16.59 16.52
N ASN A 296 2.69 -15.49 15.93
CA ASN A 296 3.28 -14.17 16.14
C ASN A 296 2.78 -13.50 17.45
N LEU A 297 1.53 -13.74 17.85
CA LEU A 297 0.99 -13.22 19.12
C LEU A 297 1.74 -13.78 20.34
N LYS A 298 2.22 -15.03 20.25
CA LYS A 298 2.97 -15.72 21.32
C LYS A 298 2.26 -15.66 22.68
N ASP A 299 0.94 -15.76 22.68
CA ASP A 299 0.14 -15.79 23.89
C ASP A 299 0.07 -17.22 24.45
N PRO A 300 0.53 -17.49 25.70
CA PRO A 300 0.50 -18.83 26.29
C PRO A 300 -0.91 -19.44 26.33
N LYS A 301 -1.99 -18.65 26.35
CA LYS A 301 -3.37 -19.17 26.30
C LYS A 301 -3.65 -19.99 25.03
N ALA A 302 -2.97 -19.68 23.92
CA ALA A 302 -3.15 -20.38 22.65
C ALA A 302 -2.27 -21.63 22.50
N ALA A 303 -1.41 -21.96 23.48
CA ALA A 303 -0.44 -23.05 23.37
C ALA A 303 -1.09 -24.41 23.06
N GLY A 304 -2.20 -24.75 23.74
CA GLY A 304 -2.94 -25.98 23.51
C GLY A 304 -3.50 -26.07 22.09
N THR A 305 -4.17 -25.01 21.64
CA THR A 305 -4.72 -24.90 20.28
C THR A 305 -3.63 -24.98 19.22
N MET A 306 -2.53 -24.23 19.39
CA MET A 306 -1.37 -24.27 18.51
C MET A 306 -0.83 -25.70 18.39
N LEU A 307 -0.63 -26.39 19.51
CA LEU A 307 -0.10 -27.76 19.51
C LEU A 307 -1.05 -28.74 18.80
N ALA A 308 -2.36 -28.62 19.01
CA ALA A 308 -3.35 -29.45 18.35
C ALA A 308 -3.33 -29.25 16.81
N LEU A 309 -3.30 -27.99 16.36
CA LEU A 309 -3.25 -27.65 14.93
C LEU A 309 -1.93 -28.08 14.28
N TYR A 310 -0.81 -28.02 15.00
CA TYR A 310 0.47 -28.53 14.53
C TYR A 310 0.43 -30.03 14.26
N LYS A 311 -0.09 -30.81 15.22
CA LYS A 311 -0.22 -32.27 15.10
C LYS A 311 -1.15 -32.66 13.96
N LEU A 312 -2.18 -31.84 13.71
CA LEU A 312 -3.08 -32.04 12.58
C LEU A 312 -2.37 -31.77 11.25
N ALA A 313 -1.66 -30.64 11.13
CA ALA A 313 -0.92 -30.27 9.92
C ALA A 313 0.22 -31.24 9.58
N SER A 314 0.92 -31.78 10.59
CA SER A 314 2.00 -32.76 10.36
C SER A 314 1.50 -34.07 9.75
N LYS A 315 0.22 -34.42 9.95
CA LYS A 315 -0.38 -35.61 9.34
C LYS A 315 -0.68 -35.41 7.85
N THR A 316 -1.00 -34.19 7.44
CA THR A 316 -1.43 -33.89 6.06
C THR A 316 -0.30 -33.44 5.16
N SER A 317 0.82 -32.93 5.71
CA SER A 317 1.97 -32.47 4.90
C SER A 317 3.31 -32.73 5.63
N PRO A 318 4.06 -33.78 5.26
CA PRO A 318 5.40 -34.04 5.78
C PRO A 318 6.37 -32.93 5.36
N GLY A 319 6.94 -32.20 6.32
CA GLY A 319 7.78 -31.01 6.09
C GLY A 319 7.21 -29.74 6.71
N ASN A 320 6.84 -29.84 7.99
CA ASN A 320 5.93 -28.91 8.66
C ASN A 320 6.44 -27.45 8.62
N ARG A 321 5.86 -26.66 7.70
CA ARG A 321 6.15 -25.23 7.49
C ARG A 321 5.85 -24.35 8.72
N TYR A 322 5.32 -24.92 9.79
CA TYR A 322 4.99 -24.19 11.02
C TYR A 322 6.03 -24.34 12.12
N GLU A 323 7.03 -25.22 11.98
CA GLU A 323 7.96 -25.55 13.08
C GLU A 323 8.61 -24.31 13.72
N HIS A 324 8.92 -23.28 12.94
CA HIS A 324 9.52 -22.04 13.44
C HIS A 324 8.62 -21.26 14.42
N TYR A 325 7.29 -21.43 14.38
CA TYR A 325 6.39 -20.81 15.36
C TYR A 325 6.35 -21.55 16.68
N PHE A 326 6.68 -22.85 16.69
CA PHE A 326 6.67 -23.69 17.90
C PHE A 326 7.98 -23.58 18.67
N ASN A 327 9.07 -23.29 17.96
CA ASN A 327 10.34 -22.95 18.56
C ASN A 327 10.18 -21.72 19.46
N ASN A 328 10.29 -21.93 20.77
CA ASN A 328 10.16 -20.91 21.82
C ASN A 328 8.73 -20.32 21.94
N TYR A 329 7.68 -21.06 21.59
CA TYR A 329 6.31 -20.63 21.87
C TYR A 329 6.02 -20.74 23.38
N PRO A 330 5.55 -19.68 24.06
CA PRO A 330 5.20 -19.76 25.47
C PRO A 330 4.16 -20.85 25.73
N GLY A 331 4.50 -21.81 26.59
CA GLY A 331 3.62 -22.94 26.91
C GLY A 331 3.87 -24.21 26.09
N ILE A 332 4.79 -24.19 25.13
CA ILE A 332 5.20 -25.36 24.34
C ILE A 332 6.71 -25.57 24.48
N LYS A 333 7.14 -26.82 24.69
CA LYS A 333 8.55 -27.23 24.69
C LYS A 333 8.79 -28.40 23.74
N LYS A 334 10.04 -28.58 23.34
CA LYS A 334 10.48 -29.74 22.54
C LYS A 334 10.86 -30.89 23.47
N ASP A 335 10.34 -32.08 23.19
CA ASP A 335 10.63 -33.34 23.88
C ASP A 335 11.02 -34.39 22.82
N GLY A 336 12.33 -34.58 22.66
CA GLY A 336 12.90 -35.34 21.54
C GLY A 336 12.54 -34.71 20.19
N SER A 337 11.87 -35.48 19.32
CA SER A 337 11.38 -35.03 18.01
C SER A 337 9.98 -34.39 18.05
N ASN A 338 9.33 -34.38 19.22
CA ASN A 338 7.95 -33.94 19.36
C ASN A 338 7.85 -32.60 20.10
N TYR A 339 6.75 -31.89 19.89
CA TYR A 339 6.36 -30.75 20.71
C TYR A 339 5.31 -31.19 21.74
N VAL A 340 5.46 -30.73 22.97
CA VAL A 340 4.56 -30.99 24.09
C VAL A 340 4.28 -29.71 24.85
N LEU A 341 3.21 -29.67 25.64
CA LEU A 341 2.98 -28.56 26.56
C LEU A 341 4.04 -28.57 27.66
N VAL A 342 4.35 -27.39 28.20
CA VAL A 342 5.09 -27.29 29.47
C VAL A 342 4.27 -27.89 30.62
N ASP A 343 4.93 -28.18 31.74
CA ASP A 343 4.27 -28.65 32.95
C ASP A 343 3.28 -27.61 33.52
N ASP A 344 2.34 -28.09 34.34
CA ASP A 344 1.25 -27.28 34.91
C ASP A 344 1.76 -26.10 35.73
N GLU A 345 2.87 -26.27 36.46
CA GLU A 345 3.46 -25.19 37.26
C GLU A 345 3.99 -24.06 36.36
N THR A 346 4.71 -24.42 35.30
CA THR A 346 5.19 -23.48 34.29
C THR A 346 4.04 -22.80 33.56
N MET A 347 3.01 -23.56 33.16
CA MET A 347 1.82 -23.00 32.49
C MET A 347 1.08 -22.03 33.42
N LYS A 348 0.92 -22.36 34.71
CA LYS A 348 0.33 -21.47 35.70
C LYS A 348 1.07 -20.14 35.79
N LYS A 349 2.40 -20.16 35.89
CA LYS A 349 3.24 -18.94 35.91
C LYS A 349 3.06 -18.10 34.63
N LEU A 350 3.00 -18.73 33.46
CA LEU A 350 2.74 -18.05 32.18
C LEU A 350 1.35 -17.40 32.14
N MET A 351 0.33 -18.07 32.67
CA MET A 351 -1.03 -17.53 32.75
C MET A 351 -1.16 -16.37 33.74
N GLU A 352 -0.43 -16.40 34.87
CA GLU A 352 -0.32 -15.27 35.79
C GLU A 352 0.36 -14.06 35.13
N GLN A 353 1.42 -14.28 34.33
CA GLN A 353 2.06 -13.23 33.54
C GLN A 353 1.10 -12.66 32.49
N ARG A 354 0.33 -13.52 31.82
CA ARG A 354 -0.71 -13.12 30.87
C ARG A 354 -1.75 -12.22 31.53
N ALA A 355 -2.26 -12.59 32.70
CA ALA A 355 -3.24 -11.80 33.43
C ALA A 355 -2.70 -10.38 33.74
N LYS A 356 -1.47 -10.28 34.26
CA LYS A 356 -0.80 -8.99 34.53
C LYS A 356 -0.63 -8.15 33.27
N ARG A 357 -0.26 -8.78 32.14
CA ARG A 357 -0.11 -8.08 30.86
C ARG A 357 -1.45 -7.54 30.34
N ILE A 358 -2.53 -8.31 30.46
CA ILE A 358 -3.87 -7.87 30.07
C ILE A 358 -4.35 -6.73 30.96
N GLU A 359 -4.13 -6.80 32.26
CA GLU A 359 -4.45 -5.72 33.19
C GLU A 359 -3.72 -4.42 32.82
N TYR A 360 -2.42 -4.51 32.51
CA TYR A 360 -1.62 -3.39 32.02
C TYR A 360 -2.20 -2.78 30.73
N LEU A 361 -2.54 -3.61 29.74
CA LEU A 361 -3.12 -3.14 28.47
C LEU A 361 -4.49 -2.49 28.68
N ASN A 362 -5.33 -3.04 29.55
CA ASN A 362 -6.64 -2.47 29.89
C ASN A 362 -6.52 -1.14 30.63
N LYS A 363 -5.45 -0.94 31.43
CA LYS A 363 -5.17 0.34 32.06
C LYS A 363 -4.76 1.39 31.02
N ASN A 364 -3.86 1.03 30.10
CA ASN A 364 -3.38 1.94 29.07
C ASN A 364 -4.47 2.38 28.08
N ASP A 365 -5.50 1.56 27.85
CA ASP A 365 -6.63 1.94 26.99
C ASP A 365 -7.55 3.00 27.63
N LYS A 366 -7.45 3.24 28.94
CA LYS A 366 -8.26 4.24 29.67
C LYS A 366 -7.57 5.60 29.79
N GLU A 367 -6.27 5.64 29.60
CA GLU A 367 -5.43 6.85 29.60
C GLU A 367 -5.38 7.46 28.19
#